data_AF-A0A800BJS6-F1
#
_entry.id   AF-A0A800BJS6-F1
#
_cell.length_a   1.000
_cell.length_b   1.000
_cell.length_c   1.000
_cell.angle_alpha   90.00
_cell.angle_beta   90.00
_cell.angle_gamma   90.00
#
_symmetry.space_group_name_H-M   'P 1'
#
loop_
_entity.id
_entity.type
_entity.pdbx_description
1 polymer ?
#
loop_
_entity_poly.entity_id
_entity_poly.type
_entity_poly.pdbx_seq_one_letter_code
_entity_poly.pdbx_strand_id
1 'polypeptide(L)'
;FTNARFKNEYQNISLSAISKLDDEKVDIATMLEKGVIKSAAKPVKVLANGDIERAVEVYANAFSVTAAEKIEKAGGKAIVA
;
A
#
# COMPACT_ATOMS: atom_id res chain seq x y z
N PHE A 1 -1.50 26.21 17.88
CA PHE A 1 -0.37 25.26 17.80
C PHE A 1 -0.59 24.33 16.61
N THR A 2 0.26 24.37 15.59
CA THR A 2 0.16 23.48 14.44
C THR A 2 1.00 22.22 14.70
N ASN A 3 0.38 21.04 14.61
CA ASN A 3 1.00 19.72 14.78
C ASN A 3 1.91 19.33 13.58
N ALA A 4 2.58 20.29 12.96
CA ALA A 4 3.36 20.09 11.74
C ALA A 4 4.69 19.36 12.03
N ARG A 5 5.25 19.55 13.23
CA ARG A 5 6.60 19.06 13.59
C ARG A 5 6.62 17.58 14.04
N PHE A 6 5.47 17.00 14.37
CA PHE A 6 5.35 15.60 14.82
C PHE A 6 4.53 14.72 13.87
N LYS A 7 4.19 15.23 12.68
CA LYS A 7 3.42 14.47 11.71
C LYS A 7 4.33 13.42 11.08
N ASN A 8 4.13 12.15 11.44
CA ASN A 8 4.71 11.04 10.72
C ASN A 8 4.21 11.08 9.27
N GLU A 9 5.11 11.35 8.33
CA GLU A 9 4.79 11.40 6.91
C GLU A 9 4.66 9.98 6.37
N TYR A 10 3.45 9.44 6.47
CA TYR A 10 3.08 8.21 5.79
C TYR A 10 2.92 8.47 4.29
N GLN A 11 3.44 7.56 3.48
CA GLN A 11 3.16 7.49 2.07
C GLN A 11 1.84 6.74 1.87
N ASN A 12 0.80 7.48 1.51
CA ASN A 12 -0.51 6.89 1.27
C ASN A 12 -0.55 6.33 -0.16
N ILE A 13 -0.82 5.04 -0.30
CA ILE A 13 -0.98 4.35 -1.59
C ILE A 13 -2.42 3.89 -1.74
N SER A 14 -2.97 4.00 -2.95
CA SER A 14 -4.30 3.49 -3.28
C SER A 14 -4.25 2.07 -3.84
N LEU A 15 -5.30 1.28 -3.61
CA LEU A 15 -5.45 -0.03 -4.25
C LEU A 15 -5.44 0.07 -5.78
N SER A 16 -5.98 1.15 -6.35
CA SER A 16 -5.92 1.39 -7.80
C SER A 16 -4.49 1.53 -8.34
N ALA A 17 -3.56 2.07 -7.56
CA ALA A 17 -2.16 2.14 -7.95
C ALA A 17 -1.52 0.75 -7.94
N ILE A 18 -1.82 -0.05 -6.91
CA ILE A 18 -1.36 -1.44 -6.79
C ILE A 18 -1.95 -2.31 -7.89
N SER A 19 -3.22 -2.13 -8.23
CA SER A 19 -3.88 -2.90 -9.29
C SER A 19 -3.22 -2.70 -10.67
N LYS A 20 -2.68 -1.50 -10.93
CA LYS A 20 -1.90 -1.19 -12.15
C LYS A 20 -0.50 -1.80 -12.16
N LEU A 21 0.04 -2.17 -10.99
CA LEU A 21 1.29 -2.89 -10.90
C LEU A 21 0.98 -4.34 -11.22
N ASP A 22 1.14 -4.79 -12.46
CA ASP A 22 0.88 -6.18 -12.92
C ASP A 22 1.80 -7.24 -12.27
N ASP A 23 2.30 -6.99 -11.06
CA ASP A 23 3.14 -7.87 -10.27
C ASP A 23 2.28 -8.64 -9.26
N GLU A 24 2.49 -9.95 -9.11
CA GLU A 24 1.79 -10.77 -8.10
C GLU A 24 2.24 -10.44 -6.67
N LYS A 25 3.48 -9.96 -6.54
CA LYS A 25 4.10 -9.59 -5.28
C LYS A 25 4.53 -8.12 -5.31
N VAL A 26 3.91 -7.32 -4.45
CA VAL A 26 4.14 -5.89 -4.35
C VAL A 26 4.75 -5.61 -2.98
N ASP A 27 6.08 -5.51 -2.94
CA ASP A 27 6.83 -5.10 -1.76
C ASP A 27 7.29 -3.64 -1.83
N ILE A 28 7.93 -3.15 -0.77
CA ILE A 28 8.42 -1.77 -0.72
C ILE A 28 9.44 -1.50 -1.84
N ALA A 29 10.24 -2.50 -2.25
CA ALA A 29 11.21 -2.35 -3.33
C ALA A 29 10.51 -2.24 -4.69
N THR A 30 9.55 -3.13 -5.00
CA THR A 30 8.72 -3.08 -6.19
C THR A 30 7.94 -1.76 -6.27
N MET A 31 7.35 -1.32 -5.15
CA MET A 31 6.65 -0.03 -5.09
C MET A 31 7.58 1.14 -5.38
N LEU A 32 8.84 1.08 -4.95
CA LEU A 32 9.84 2.12 -5.20
C LEU A 32 10.31 2.10 -6.67
N GLU A 33 10.61 0.92 -7.20
CA GLU A 33 11.04 0.72 -8.58
C GLU A 33 9.97 1.19 -9.57
N LYS A 34 8.70 0.89 -9.27
CA LYS A 34 7.55 1.31 -10.07
C LYS A 34 7.14 2.77 -9.81
N GLY A 35 7.82 3.46 -8.90
CA GLY A 35 7.60 4.88 -8.59
C GLY A 35 6.29 5.17 -7.86
N VAL A 36 5.65 4.18 -7.25
CA VAL A 36 4.44 4.36 -6.43
C VAL A 36 4.78 4.99 -5.08
N ILE A 37 5.95 4.67 -4.54
CA ILE A 37 6.53 5.37 -3.39
C ILE A 37 7.75 6.17 -3.81
N LYS A 38 8.02 7.25 -3.09
CA LYS A 38 9.18 8.11 -3.31
C LYS A 38 10.40 7.67 -2.51
N SER A 39 10.20 6.92 -1.44
CA SER A 39 11.28 6.48 -0.56
C SER A 39 10.88 5.22 0.20
N ALA A 40 11.75 4.21 0.23
CA ALA A 40 11.58 3.05 1.10
C ALA A 40 11.76 3.38 2.59
N ALA A 41 12.36 4.54 2.92
CA ALA A 41 12.62 4.94 4.31
C ALA A 41 11.40 5.53 5.02
N LYS A 42 10.34 5.88 4.29
CA LYS A 42 9.10 6.44 4.87
C LYS A 42 8.04 5.35 4.97
N PRO A 43 7.30 5.27 6.08
CA PRO A 43 6.31 4.24 6.28
C PRO A 43 5.19 4.35 5.25
N VAL A 44 4.79 3.20 4.72
CA VAL A 44 3.76 3.10 3.67
C VAL A 44 2.44 2.70 4.30
N LYS A 45 1.39 3.44 3.95
CA LYS A 45 0.01 3.13 4.34
C LYS A 45 -0.84 2.88 3.10
N VAL A 46 -1.38 1.68 2.97
CA VAL A 46 -2.30 1.32 1.89
C VAL A 46 -3.72 1.69 2.28
N LEU A 47 -4.42 2.37 1.38
CA LEU A 47 -5.79 2.83 1.52
C LEU A 47 -6.69 2.18 0.48
N ALA A 48 -7.93 1.91 0.86
CA ALA A 48 -8.94 1.24 0.04
C ALA A 48 -9.55 2.14 -1.06
N ASN A 49 -8.72 2.91 -1.75
CA ASN A 49 -9.15 3.80 -2.82
C ASN A 49 -9.03 3.09 -4.17
N GLY A 50 -10.17 2.71 -4.74
CA GLY A 50 -10.26 1.81 -5.89
C GLY A 50 -10.53 0.36 -5.50
N ASP A 51 -10.52 -0.50 -6.51
CA ASP A 51 -10.85 -1.92 -6.40
C ASP A 51 -9.68 -2.77 -6.89
N ILE A 52 -9.56 -3.94 -6.29
CA ILE A 52 -8.60 -4.97 -6.63
C ILE A 52 -9.40 -6.26 -6.76
N GLU A 53 -9.36 -6.87 -7.96
CA GLU A 53 -10.07 -8.12 -8.25
C GLU A 53 -9.11 -9.29 -8.47
N ARG A 54 -7.81 -9.00 -8.36
CA ARG A 54 -6.73 -9.96 -8.55
C ARG A 54 -6.10 -10.34 -7.23
N ALA A 55 -5.68 -11.60 -7.13
CA ALA A 55 -4.85 -12.07 -6.04
C ALA A 55 -3.48 -11.41 -6.13
N VAL A 56 -3.13 -10.62 -5.09
CA VAL A 56 -1.84 -9.93 -5.00
C VAL A 56 -1.35 -9.98 -3.56
N GLU A 57 -0.07 -10.23 -3.37
CA GLU A 57 0.60 -10.17 -2.07
C GLU A 57 1.21 -8.78 -1.88
N VAL A 58 0.62 -7.97 -0.99
CA VAL A 58 1.08 -6.60 -0.72
C VAL A 58 1.82 -6.56 0.61
N TYR A 59 3.04 -6.04 0.60
CA TYR A 59 3.83 -5.78 1.80
C TYR A 59 3.91 -4.27 2.05
N ALA A 60 3.41 -3.83 3.21
CA ALA A 60 3.46 -2.43 3.62
C ALA A 60 3.45 -2.29 5.15
N ASN A 61 3.80 -1.11 5.67
CA ASN A 61 3.86 -0.90 7.12
C ASN A 61 2.48 -0.75 7.76
N ALA A 62 1.45 -0.36 6.99
CA ALA A 62 0.09 -0.25 7.47
C ALA A 62 -0.93 -0.41 6.34
N PHE A 63 -2.09 -0.98 6.66
CA PHE A 63 -3.24 -1.07 5.76
C PHE A 63 -4.47 -0.46 6.46
N SER A 64 -5.35 0.19 5.70
CA SER A 64 -6.69 0.46 6.22
C SER A 64 -7.48 -0.85 6.33
N VAL A 65 -8.38 -0.93 7.30
CA VAL A 65 -9.24 -2.11 7.52
C VAL A 65 -9.93 -2.53 6.22
N THR A 66 -10.56 -1.58 5.54
CA THR A 66 -11.22 -1.80 4.25
C THR A 66 -10.26 -2.20 3.12
N ALA A 67 -8.96 -1.86 3.21
CA ALA A 67 -8.00 -2.22 2.17
C ALA A 67 -7.57 -3.67 2.33
N ALA A 68 -7.27 -4.08 3.56
CA ALA A 68 -6.97 -5.47 3.88
C ALA A 68 -8.15 -6.38 3.47
N GLU A 69 -9.38 -6.01 3.84
CA GLU A 69 -10.58 -6.76 3.46
C GLU A 69 -10.75 -6.88 1.93
N LYS A 70 -10.49 -5.81 1.16
CA LYS A 70 -10.59 -5.87 -0.31
C LYS A 70 -9.50 -6.76 -0.92
N ILE A 71 -8.27 -6.69 -0.39
CA ILE A 71 -7.16 -7.54 -0.85
C ILE A 71 -7.47 -9.02 -0.57
N GLU A 72 -7.96 -9.35 0.63
CA GLU A 72 -8.33 -10.71 1.00
C GLU A 72 -9.52 -11.22 0.18
N LYS A 73 -10.53 -10.38 -0.09
CA LYS A 73 -11.67 -10.72 -0.96
C LYS A 73 -11.26 -11.04 -2.39
N ALA A 74 -10.21 -10.38 -2.89
CA ALA A 74 -9.63 -10.64 -4.20
C ALA A 74 -8.76 -11.93 -4.23
N GLY A 75 -8.63 -12.63 -3.10
CA GLY A 75 -7.76 -13.80 -2.96
C GLY A 75 -6.28 -13.45 -2.75
N GLY A 76 -5.96 -12.18 -2.47
CA GLY A 76 -4.62 -11.71 -2.16
C GLY A 76 -4.26 -11.82 -0.68
N LYS A 77 -3.09 -11.31 -0.32
CA LYS A 77 -2.62 -11.22 1.07
C LYS A 77 -2.08 -9.84 1.38
N ALA A 78 -2.53 -9.26 2.49
CA ALA A 78 -1.95 -8.04 3.05
C ALA A 78 -0.99 -8.42 4.18
N ILE A 79 0.32 -8.22 3.98
CA ILE A 79 1.36 -8.52 4.94
C ILE A 79 1.91 -7.21 5.50
N VAL A 80 1.81 -7.06 6.83
CA VAL A 80 2.38 -5.91 7.53
C VAL A 80 3.85 -6.18 7.81
N ALA A 81 4.75 -5.37 7.26
CA ALA A 81 6.20 -5.48 7.41
C ALA A 81 6.88 -4.12 7.61
#